data_AF-A0A3P6U0W9-F1
#
_entry.id   AF-A0A3P6U0W9-F1
#
_cell.length_a   1.000
_cell.length_b   1.000
_cell.length_c   1.000
_cell.angle_alpha   90.00
_cell.angle_beta   90.00
_cell.angle_gamma   90.00
#
_symmetry.space_group_name_H-M   'P 1'
#
loop_
_entity.id
_entity.type
_entity.pdbx_description
1 polymer ?
#
loop_
_entity_poly.entity_id
_entity_poly.type
_entity_poly.pdbx_seq_one_letter_code
_entity_poly.pdbx_strand_id
1 'polypeptide(L)'
;GRGSPGVSEDTVRIETSEENRFEPLAEKVRTAIDSAESIAFAEPTNLQQLQEAKRILLSQEPTLSTLSDIAEEKAKSGNVDYVDSISSLMEQYNSVKYGIEDQLDQLRPEGPKEPQLYEEEQATTEIPMEEDKFRALVEEVRHAIDTAESIAFAENIDPQQLRDAKRVLSSQEPSLSTLTTIAEEKAKSGDADYMDIIAPLMEQFTSVSYGINDQLDESGLQVR
;
A
#
# COMPACT_ATOMS: atom_id res chain seq x y z
N GLY A 1 -6.65 68.63 -35.77
CA GLY A 1 -5.79 68.15 -34.67
C GLY A 1 -6.39 66.85 -34.16
N ARG A 2 -5.68 65.74 -34.29
CA ARG A 2 -4.96 65.05 -33.19
C ARG A 2 -5.90 64.34 -32.22
N GLY A 3 -5.77 63.01 -32.14
CA GLY A 3 -6.07 62.24 -30.94
C GLY A 3 -6.79 60.90 -31.13
N SER A 4 -6.09 59.87 -31.60
CA SER A 4 -6.18 58.53 -30.99
C SER A 4 -4.90 58.34 -30.16
N PRO A 5 -4.77 57.41 -29.19
CA PRO A 5 -5.70 56.35 -28.77
C PRO A 5 -5.91 56.28 -27.23
N GLY A 6 -7.04 55.74 -26.77
CA GLY A 6 -7.27 55.38 -25.37
C GLY A 6 -7.57 53.90 -25.28
N VAL A 7 -6.53 53.10 -25.06
CA VAL A 7 -6.62 51.68 -24.73
C VAL A 7 -7.22 51.57 -23.34
N SER A 8 -8.25 50.76 -23.17
CA SER A 8 -8.50 50.06 -21.91
C SER A 8 -9.07 48.71 -22.30
N GLU A 9 -8.15 47.78 -22.54
CA GLU A 9 -8.39 46.36 -22.43
C GLU A 9 -8.89 46.09 -21.00
N ASP A 10 -10.21 46.07 -20.81
CA ASP A 10 -10.80 45.29 -19.72
C ASP A 10 -10.70 43.82 -20.13
N THR A 11 -9.46 43.31 -20.11
CA THR A 11 -9.24 41.89 -19.96
C THR A 11 -9.62 41.56 -18.53
N VAL A 12 -10.90 41.29 -18.30
CA VAL A 12 -11.33 40.52 -17.13
C VAL A 12 -10.72 39.15 -17.32
N ARG A 13 -9.45 39.00 -16.92
CA ARG A 13 -8.88 37.71 -16.63
C ARG A 13 -9.69 37.18 -15.46
N ILE A 14 -10.56 36.23 -15.77
CA ILE A 14 -11.08 35.29 -14.79
C ILE A 14 -9.89 34.41 -14.41
N GLU A 15 -8.96 34.97 -13.62
CA GLU A 15 -7.94 34.23 -12.86
C GLU A 15 -8.62 33.69 -11.59
N THR A 16 -9.68 32.90 -11.74
CA THR A 16 -10.33 32.24 -10.60
C THR A 16 -10.89 30.90 -11.03
N SER A 17 -10.09 29.84 -10.90
CA SER A 17 -10.65 28.50 -10.73
C SER A 17 -9.68 27.51 -10.09
N GLU A 18 -8.35 27.65 -10.27
CA GLU A 18 -7.39 26.68 -9.74
C GLU A 18 -6.68 27.13 -8.46
N GLU A 19 -6.33 28.42 -8.33
CA GLU A 19 -5.62 28.94 -7.14
C GLU A 19 -6.44 28.89 -5.84
N ASN A 20 -7.77 28.77 -5.92
CA ASN A 20 -8.67 28.80 -4.77
C ASN A 20 -9.22 27.42 -4.38
N ARG A 21 -8.64 26.33 -4.93
CA ARG A 21 -9.11 24.95 -4.67
C ARG A 21 -8.46 24.32 -3.44
N PHE A 22 -7.34 24.84 -2.97
CA PHE A 22 -6.60 24.26 -1.85
C PHE A 22 -7.45 24.21 -0.58
N GLU A 23 -7.92 25.35 -0.08
CA GLU A 23 -8.68 25.42 1.16
C GLU A 23 -9.96 24.55 1.18
N PRO A 24 -10.84 24.58 0.15
CA PRO A 24 -12.04 23.73 0.17
C PRO A 24 -11.72 22.23 0.08
N LEU A 25 -10.61 21.85 -0.56
CA LEU A 25 -10.16 20.45 -0.58
C LEU A 25 -9.55 20.05 0.76
N ALA A 26 -8.76 20.92 1.38
CA ALA A 26 -8.17 20.70 2.70
C ALA A 26 -9.26 20.55 3.76
N GLU A 27 -10.28 21.41 3.73
CA GLU A 27 -11.42 21.34 4.65
C GLU A 27 -12.24 20.05 4.49
N LYS A 28 -12.41 19.58 3.25
CA LYS A 28 -13.05 18.29 2.99
C LYS A 28 -12.29 17.12 3.62
N VAL A 29 -10.95 17.15 3.55
CA VAL A 29 -10.10 16.14 4.19
C VAL A 29 -10.17 16.26 5.71
N ARG A 30 -10.07 17.47 6.29
CA ARG A 30 -10.21 17.70 7.74
C ARG A 30 -11.54 17.16 8.26
N THR A 31 -12.64 17.46 7.57
CA THR A 31 -13.98 16.94 7.93
C THR A 31 -14.02 15.41 7.90
N ALA A 32 -13.35 14.78 6.93
CA ALA A 32 -13.29 13.32 6.85
C ALA A 32 -12.43 12.72 7.97
N ILE A 33 -11.33 13.38 8.35
CA ILE A 33 -10.49 13.02 9.49
C ILE A 33 -11.31 13.08 10.78
N ASP A 34 -11.95 14.22 11.06
CA ASP A 34 -12.78 14.42 12.27
C ASP A 34 -13.91 13.38 12.35
N SER A 35 -14.55 13.10 11.22
CA SER A 35 -15.62 12.10 11.13
C SER A 35 -15.10 10.69 11.40
N ALA A 36 -13.97 10.30 10.79
CA ALA A 36 -13.38 9.00 11.00
C ALA A 36 -12.86 8.83 12.43
N GLU A 37 -12.22 9.86 13.00
CA GLU A 37 -11.79 9.89 14.38
C GLU A 37 -12.99 9.74 15.34
N SER A 38 -14.05 10.53 15.12
CA SER A 38 -15.26 10.43 15.94
C SER A 38 -15.94 9.06 15.87
N ILE A 39 -15.84 8.34 14.75
CA ILE A 39 -16.42 6.99 14.61
C ILE A 39 -15.49 5.94 15.25
N ALA A 40 -14.18 6.07 15.06
CA ALA A 40 -13.18 5.10 15.51
C ALA A 40 -12.95 5.14 17.04
N PHE A 41 -13.02 6.33 17.64
CA PHE A 41 -12.74 6.52 19.07
C PHE A 41 -14.00 6.75 19.92
N ALA A 42 -15.20 6.54 19.35
CA ALA A 42 -16.45 6.58 20.11
C ALA A 42 -16.70 5.29 20.88
N GLU A 43 -16.66 5.34 22.21
CA GLU A 43 -16.99 4.17 23.03
C GLU A 43 -18.51 3.91 23.13
N PRO A 44 -18.99 2.67 22.91
CA PRO A 44 -18.24 1.49 22.48
C PRO A 44 -18.00 1.45 20.96
N THR A 45 -16.74 1.22 20.55
CA THR A 45 -16.38 1.01 19.14
C THR A 45 -16.50 -0.47 18.76
N ASN A 46 -17.00 -0.77 17.55
CA ASN A 46 -17.04 -2.13 17.00
C ASN A 46 -16.34 -2.23 15.62
N LEU A 47 -16.09 -3.47 15.17
CA LEU A 47 -15.39 -3.77 13.92
C LEU A 47 -16.00 -3.06 12.69
N GLN A 48 -17.34 -2.98 12.61
CA GLN A 48 -18.01 -2.31 11.49
C GLN A 48 -17.77 -0.80 11.51
N GLN A 49 -17.78 -0.18 12.69
CA GLN A 49 -17.48 1.24 12.85
C GLN A 49 -16.03 1.55 12.46
N LEU A 50 -15.06 0.72 12.85
CA LEU A 50 -13.67 0.89 12.46
C LEU A 50 -13.43 0.70 10.96
N GLN A 51 -14.10 -0.27 10.34
CA GLN A 51 -14.06 -0.45 8.88
C GLN A 51 -14.68 0.75 8.15
N GLU A 52 -15.77 1.30 8.66
CA GLU A 52 -16.40 2.49 8.08
C GLU A 52 -15.53 3.75 8.26
N ALA A 53 -14.93 3.95 9.43
CA ALA A 53 -13.96 5.03 9.67
C ALA A 53 -12.76 4.91 8.72
N LYS A 54 -12.20 3.71 8.55
CA LYS A 54 -11.12 3.44 7.60
C LYS A 54 -11.55 3.77 6.17
N ARG A 55 -12.75 3.35 5.75
CA ARG A 55 -13.29 3.64 4.41
C ARG A 55 -13.45 5.14 4.15
N ILE A 56 -13.92 5.90 5.15
CA ILE A 56 -14.06 7.36 5.06
C ILE A 56 -12.69 8.01 4.82
N LEU A 57 -11.66 7.63 5.58
CA LEU A 57 -10.30 8.14 5.38
C LEU A 57 -9.73 7.76 4.01
N LEU A 58 -9.75 6.47 3.65
CA LEU A 58 -9.16 6.01 2.38
C LEU A 58 -9.82 6.67 1.16
N SER A 59 -11.12 7.02 1.26
CA SER A 59 -11.81 7.75 0.18
C SER A 59 -11.26 9.16 -0.10
N GLN A 60 -10.44 9.71 0.80
CA GLN A 60 -9.83 11.04 0.64
C GLN A 60 -8.39 10.99 0.12
N GLU A 61 -7.76 9.83 -0.05
CA GLU A 61 -6.39 9.72 -0.63
C GLU A 61 -6.24 10.46 -1.97
N PRO A 62 -7.20 10.39 -2.92
CA PRO A 62 -7.10 11.17 -4.16
C PRO A 62 -7.17 12.68 -3.93
N THR A 63 -7.90 13.10 -2.89
CA THR A 63 -8.04 14.53 -2.52
C THR A 63 -6.75 15.03 -1.87
N LEU A 64 -6.11 14.22 -1.02
CA LEU A 64 -4.78 14.50 -0.46
C LEU A 64 -3.70 14.58 -1.55
N SER A 65 -3.71 13.65 -2.51
CA SER A 65 -2.80 13.72 -3.67
C SER A 65 -2.97 15.02 -4.45
N THR A 66 -4.22 15.42 -4.73
CA THR A 66 -4.51 16.68 -5.43
C THR A 66 -4.02 17.90 -4.63
N LEU A 67 -4.13 17.87 -3.30
CA LEU A 67 -3.62 18.94 -2.43
C LEU A 67 -2.10 19.01 -2.44
N SER A 68 -1.41 17.87 -2.46
CA SER A 68 0.04 17.78 -2.58
C SER A 68 0.53 18.36 -3.90
N ASP A 69 -0.12 18.03 -5.01
CA ASP A 69 0.20 18.58 -6.33
C ASP A 69 0.07 20.12 -6.33
N ILE A 70 -1.03 20.64 -5.78
CA ILE A 70 -1.26 22.09 -5.66
C ILE A 70 -0.19 22.72 -4.76
N ALA A 71 0.15 22.09 -3.63
CA ALA A 71 1.18 22.59 -2.72
C ALA A 71 2.56 22.64 -3.39
N GLU A 72 2.92 21.63 -4.19
CA GLU A 72 4.18 21.58 -4.92
C GLU A 72 4.26 22.67 -6.01
N GLU A 73 3.17 22.88 -6.75
CA GLU A 73 3.07 23.97 -7.73
C GLU A 73 3.21 25.36 -7.07
N LYS A 74 2.61 25.54 -5.88
CA LYS A 74 2.74 26.77 -5.10
C LYS A 74 4.14 26.95 -4.50
N ALA A 75 4.79 25.85 -4.08
CA ALA A 75 6.17 25.86 -3.60
C ALA A 75 7.15 26.29 -4.72
N LYS A 76 6.96 25.80 -5.95
CA LYS A 76 7.71 26.22 -7.14
C LYS A 76 7.57 27.72 -7.42
N SER A 77 6.44 28.30 -7.01
CA SER A 77 6.14 29.74 -7.09
C SER A 77 6.63 30.54 -5.87
N GLY A 78 7.33 29.89 -4.93
CA GLY A 78 7.90 30.50 -3.72
C GLY A 78 6.95 30.58 -2.51
N ASN A 79 5.76 29.98 -2.60
CA ASN A 79 4.81 29.92 -1.49
C ASN A 79 4.85 28.54 -0.82
N VAL A 80 5.69 28.43 0.21
CA VAL A 80 5.93 27.18 0.95
C VAL A 80 4.87 26.89 2.02
N ASP A 81 4.04 27.86 2.38
CA ASP A 81 3.01 27.72 3.42
C ASP A 81 1.99 26.61 3.09
N TYR A 82 1.77 26.37 1.79
CA TYR A 82 0.92 25.27 1.31
C TYR A 82 1.54 23.89 1.55
N VAL A 83 2.87 23.78 1.51
CA VAL A 83 3.61 22.54 1.80
C VAL A 83 3.50 22.21 3.28
N ASP A 84 3.66 23.21 4.15
CA ASP A 84 3.50 23.02 5.60
C ASP A 84 2.05 22.63 5.94
N SER A 85 1.08 23.27 5.27
CA SER A 85 -0.35 23.00 5.47
C SER A 85 -0.74 21.58 5.06
N ILE A 86 -0.24 21.08 3.91
CA ILE A 86 -0.52 19.70 3.48
C ILE A 86 0.23 18.70 4.35
N SER A 87 1.45 19.01 4.81
CA SER A 87 2.23 18.14 5.69
C SER A 87 1.52 17.92 7.02
N SER A 88 1.05 18.99 7.66
CA SER A 88 0.26 18.88 8.89
C SER A 88 -1.05 18.11 8.70
N LEU A 89 -1.70 18.27 7.54
CA LEU A 89 -2.92 17.54 7.21
C LEU A 89 -2.66 16.04 6.96
N MET A 90 -1.55 15.69 6.32
CA MET A 90 -1.11 14.31 6.13
C MET A 90 -0.72 13.65 7.45
N GLU A 91 -0.06 14.36 8.36
CA GLU A 91 0.25 13.87 9.70
C GLU A 91 -1.04 13.52 10.47
N GLN A 92 -2.04 14.41 10.46
CA GLN A 92 -3.33 14.17 11.10
C GLN A 92 -4.05 12.96 10.47
N TYR A 93 -4.06 12.89 9.14
CA TYR A 93 -4.64 11.77 8.40
C TYR A 93 -4.00 10.43 8.79
N ASN A 94 -2.67 10.36 8.80
CA ASN A 94 -1.92 9.16 9.11
C ASN A 94 -2.08 8.75 10.57
N SER A 95 -2.09 9.71 11.50
CA SER A 95 -2.33 9.47 12.92
C SER A 95 -3.67 8.73 13.15
N VAL A 96 -4.76 9.23 12.54
CA VAL A 96 -6.07 8.59 12.68
C VAL A 96 -6.12 7.24 11.95
N LYS A 97 -5.49 7.13 10.77
CA LYS A 97 -5.40 5.87 10.02
C LYS A 97 -4.72 4.77 10.84
N TYR A 98 -3.54 5.05 11.42
CA TYR A 98 -2.81 4.09 12.24
C TYR A 98 -3.56 3.74 13.52
N GLY A 99 -4.19 4.72 14.18
CA GLY A 99 -5.03 4.45 15.34
C GLY A 99 -6.21 3.51 15.04
N ILE A 100 -6.81 3.62 13.84
CA ILE A 100 -7.85 2.69 13.39
C ILE A 100 -7.27 1.30 13.10
N GLU A 101 -6.11 1.22 12.46
CA GLU A 101 -5.43 -0.04 12.15
C GLU A 101 -5.04 -0.80 13.43
N ASP A 102 -4.49 -0.10 14.41
CA ASP A 102 -4.17 -0.67 15.73
C ASP A 102 -5.42 -1.25 16.42
N GLN A 103 -6.55 -0.54 16.37
CA GLN A 103 -7.80 -1.05 16.96
C GLN A 103 -8.37 -2.25 16.17
N LEU A 104 -8.25 -2.25 14.84
CA LEU A 104 -8.65 -3.39 14.01
C LEU A 104 -7.79 -4.63 14.32
N ASP A 105 -6.48 -4.44 14.53
CA ASP A 105 -5.56 -5.51 14.90
C ASP A 105 -5.83 -6.04 16.32
N GLN A 106 -6.22 -5.17 17.27
CA GLN A 106 -6.66 -5.58 18.60
C GLN A 106 -7.97 -6.38 18.59
N LEU A 107 -8.87 -6.11 17.64
CA LEU A 107 -10.12 -6.86 17.46
C LEU A 107 -9.93 -8.14 16.63
N ARG A 108 -8.75 -8.34 16.03
CA ARG A 108 -8.43 -9.57 15.30
C ARG A 108 -8.15 -10.69 16.32
N PRO A 109 -8.86 -11.83 16.25
CA PRO A 109 -8.65 -12.94 17.18
C PRO A 109 -7.20 -13.42 17.10
N GLU A 110 -6.54 -13.55 18.27
CA GLU A 110 -5.11 -13.79 18.45
C GLU A 110 -4.55 -14.90 17.52
N GLY A 111 -3.88 -14.49 16.45
CA GLY A 111 -2.77 -15.22 15.84
C GLY A 111 -1.44 -14.75 16.48
N PRO A 112 -0.37 -15.55 16.40
CA PRO A 112 0.84 -15.32 17.20
C PRO A 112 1.46 -13.96 16.88
N LYS A 113 1.62 -13.14 17.92
CA LYS A 113 2.29 -11.83 17.87
C LYS A 113 3.78 -12.03 17.58
N GLU A 114 4.21 -11.77 16.35
CA GLU A 114 5.61 -11.57 16.05
C GLU A 114 6.09 -10.19 16.56
N PRO A 115 7.34 -10.08 17.04
CA PRO A 115 7.85 -8.86 17.66
C PRO A 115 8.08 -7.77 16.61
N GLN A 116 7.41 -6.62 16.77
CA GLN A 116 7.70 -5.43 15.98
C GLN A 116 9.07 -4.87 16.34
N LEU A 117 9.98 -4.91 15.37
CA LEU A 117 11.23 -4.15 15.37
C LEU A 117 10.91 -2.76 14.83
N TYR A 118 11.08 -1.76 15.68
CA TYR A 118 11.03 -0.33 15.37
C TYR A 118 12.11 0.04 14.35
N GLU A 119 11.73 0.53 13.18
CA GLU A 119 12.59 1.41 12.38
C GLU A 119 11.76 2.58 11.82
N GLU A 120 12.13 3.78 12.30
CA GLU A 120 11.67 5.08 11.83
C GLU A 120 12.30 5.45 10.48
N GLU A 121 11.57 6.29 9.74
CA GLU A 121 12.01 7.16 8.63
C GLU A 121 12.60 6.51 7.35
N GLN A 122 11.83 6.61 6.26
CA GLN A 122 12.10 7.64 5.26
C GLN A 122 10.92 7.86 4.31
N ALA A 123 10.63 9.13 4.07
CA ALA A 123 9.69 9.62 3.10
C ALA A 123 10.22 9.40 1.68
N THR A 124 9.44 8.70 0.84
CA THR A 124 9.40 8.94 -0.61
C THR A 124 7.98 8.70 -1.10
N THR A 125 7.30 9.79 -1.43
CA THR A 125 6.11 9.80 -2.27
C THR A 125 6.50 9.27 -3.65
N GLU A 126 5.87 8.18 -4.13
CA GLU A 126 5.38 8.03 -5.50
C GLU A 126 4.67 6.66 -5.74
N ILE A 127 3.37 6.73 -6.05
CA ILE A 127 2.48 5.69 -6.65
C ILE A 127 1.89 4.61 -5.69
N PRO A 128 0.82 4.93 -4.92
CA PRO A 128 0.26 4.03 -3.89
C PRO A 128 -0.74 2.99 -4.44
N MET A 129 -0.48 2.38 -5.59
CA MET A 129 -1.36 1.31 -6.10
C MET A 129 -0.60 0.09 -6.62
N GLU A 130 0.62 0.27 -7.13
CA GLU A 130 1.48 -0.85 -7.51
C GLU A 130 2.38 -1.31 -6.37
N GLU A 131 2.82 -0.42 -5.47
CA GLU A 131 3.64 -0.81 -4.31
C GLU A 131 2.85 -1.62 -3.29
N ASP A 132 1.63 -1.18 -2.96
CA ASP A 132 0.73 -1.92 -2.06
C ASP A 132 0.33 -3.27 -2.65
N LYS A 133 0.10 -3.31 -3.97
CA LYS A 133 -0.18 -4.56 -4.70
C LYS A 133 1.05 -5.46 -4.74
N PHE A 134 2.25 -4.89 -4.95
CA PHE A 134 3.50 -5.64 -4.93
C PHE A 134 3.75 -6.24 -3.55
N ARG A 135 3.63 -5.45 -2.48
CA ARG A 135 3.75 -5.92 -1.09
C ARG A 135 2.72 -7.01 -0.78
N ALA A 136 1.46 -6.81 -1.15
CA ALA A 136 0.41 -7.81 -0.94
C ALA A 136 0.72 -9.13 -1.67
N LEU A 137 1.20 -9.06 -2.92
CA LEU A 137 1.60 -10.25 -3.69
C LEU A 137 2.84 -10.92 -3.11
N VAL A 138 3.83 -10.17 -2.62
CA VAL A 138 5.02 -10.72 -1.93
C VAL A 138 4.58 -11.50 -0.70
N GLU A 139 3.72 -10.92 0.14
CA GLU A 139 3.24 -11.58 1.36
C GLU A 139 2.36 -12.79 1.05
N GLU A 140 1.51 -12.73 0.02
CA GLU A 140 0.72 -13.88 -0.42
C GLU A 140 1.61 -15.05 -0.86
N VAL A 141 2.61 -14.78 -1.70
CA VAL A 141 3.55 -15.79 -2.19
C VAL A 141 4.40 -16.34 -1.04
N ARG A 142 4.90 -15.47 -0.15
CA ARG A 142 5.69 -15.87 1.03
C ARG A 142 4.89 -16.80 1.94
N HIS A 143 3.65 -16.43 2.28
CA HIS A 143 2.79 -17.28 3.09
C HIS A 143 2.53 -18.65 2.44
N ALA A 144 2.35 -18.69 1.11
CA ALA A 144 2.19 -19.95 0.40
C ALA A 144 3.46 -20.81 0.43
N ILE A 145 4.64 -20.20 0.32
CA ILE A 145 5.94 -20.87 0.48
C ILE A 145 6.05 -21.44 1.89
N ASP A 146 5.86 -20.64 2.95
CA ASP A 146 6.00 -21.07 4.34
C ASP A 146 5.03 -22.23 4.68
N THR A 147 3.80 -22.12 4.19
CA THR A 147 2.79 -23.18 4.35
C THR A 147 3.24 -24.47 3.66
N ALA A 148 3.73 -24.36 2.43
CA ALA A 148 4.17 -25.50 1.64
C ALA A 148 5.45 -26.13 2.20
N GLU A 149 6.39 -25.31 2.69
CA GLU A 149 7.62 -25.71 3.36
C GLU A 149 7.33 -26.47 4.65
N SER A 150 6.46 -25.93 5.51
CA SER A 150 6.06 -26.60 6.76
C SER A 150 5.47 -27.99 6.53
N ILE A 151 4.81 -28.21 5.38
CA ILE A 151 4.26 -29.53 5.01
C ILE A 151 5.36 -30.42 4.41
N ALA A 152 6.19 -29.86 3.53
CA ALA A 152 7.25 -30.59 2.83
C ALA A 152 8.32 -31.15 3.77
N PHE A 153 8.58 -30.48 4.89
CA PHE A 153 9.63 -30.85 5.84
C PHE A 153 9.09 -31.31 7.20
N ALA A 154 7.81 -31.65 7.29
CA ALA A 154 7.24 -32.25 8.50
C ALA A 154 7.77 -33.67 8.74
N GLU A 155 7.82 -34.14 9.99
CA GLU A 155 8.32 -35.49 10.31
C GLU A 155 7.36 -36.62 9.87
N ASN A 156 6.05 -36.34 9.77
CA ASN A 156 5.03 -37.31 9.38
C ASN A 156 4.22 -36.77 8.21
N ILE A 157 4.75 -36.97 7.01
CA ILE A 157 4.21 -36.38 5.80
C ILE A 157 3.11 -37.26 5.20
N ASP A 158 1.90 -36.73 5.07
CA ASP A 158 0.84 -37.37 4.29
C ASP A 158 1.00 -37.03 2.79
N PRO A 159 1.08 -38.03 1.89
CA PRO A 159 1.15 -37.79 0.44
C PRO A 159 0.01 -36.93 -0.10
N GLN A 160 -1.16 -36.94 0.55
CA GLN A 160 -2.26 -36.05 0.18
C GLN A 160 -1.97 -34.60 0.58
N GLN A 161 -1.40 -34.37 1.76
CA GLN A 161 -0.98 -33.02 2.20
C GLN A 161 0.12 -32.45 1.30
N LEU A 162 1.09 -33.27 0.86
CA LEU A 162 2.09 -32.83 -0.13
C LEU A 162 1.47 -32.43 -1.47
N ARG A 163 0.47 -33.17 -1.95
CA ARG A 163 -0.24 -32.83 -3.20
C ARG A 163 -1.02 -31.53 -3.08
N ASP A 164 -1.60 -31.28 -1.91
CA ASP A 164 -2.34 -30.05 -1.65
C ASP A 164 -1.36 -28.87 -1.46
N ALA A 165 -0.23 -29.06 -0.77
CA ALA A 165 0.86 -28.08 -0.69
C ALA A 165 1.41 -27.72 -2.08
N LYS A 166 1.67 -28.73 -2.93
CA LYS A 166 2.08 -28.52 -4.33
C LYS A 166 1.06 -27.68 -5.09
N ARG A 167 -0.24 -27.95 -4.93
CA ARG A 167 -1.31 -27.20 -5.61
C ARG A 167 -1.37 -25.75 -5.13
N VAL A 168 -1.27 -25.53 -3.83
CA VAL A 168 -1.23 -24.18 -3.24
C VAL A 168 -0.03 -23.41 -3.77
N LEU A 169 1.16 -24.01 -3.73
CA LEU A 169 2.38 -23.38 -4.23
C LEU A 169 2.28 -23.07 -5.74
N SER A 170 1.87 -24.04 -6.57
CA SER A 170 1.68 -23.82 -8.02
C SER A 170 0.60 -22.78 -8.34
N SER A 171 -0.40 -22.57 -7.47
CA SER A 171 -1.41 -21.53 -7.68
C SER A 171 -0.84 -20.11 -7.64
N GLN A 172 0.37 -19.94 -7.11
CA GLN A 172 1.06 -18.67 -6.97
C GLN A 172 2.03 -18.34 -8.12
N GLU A 173 2.17 -19.23 -9.12
CA GLU A 173 2.96 -18.94 -10.34
C GLU A 173 2.52 -17.64 -11.05
N PRO A 174 1.21 -17.31 -11.18
CA PRO A 174 0.78 -16.04 -11.76
C PRO A 174 1.17 -14.82 -10.91
N SER A 175 1.13 -14.95 -9.58
CA SER A 175 1.53 -13.92 -8.63
C SER A 175 3.03 -13.63 -8.75
N LEU A 176 3.87 -14.68 -8.81
CA LEU A 176 5.31 -14.56 -9.05
C LEU A 176 5.65 -13.94 -10.40
N SER A 177 4.92 -14.31 -11.47
CA SER A 177 5.09 -13.69 -12.78
C SER A 177 4.76 -12.19 -12.76
N THR A 178 3.73 -11.80 -12.00
CA THR A 178 3.34 -10.41 -11.84
C THR A 178 4.40 -9.64 -11.05
N LEU A 179 4.90 -10.20 -9.95
CA LEU A 179 5.99 -9.63 -9.15
C LEU A 179 7.27 -9.42 -9.97
N THR A 180 7.63 -10.41 -10.80
CA THR A 180 8.80 -10.32 -11.69
C THR A 180 8.65 -9.20 -12.70
N THR A 181 7.45 -9.07 -13.29
CA THR A 181 7.17 -8.00 -14.26
C THR A 181 7.31 -6.62 -13.62
N ILE A 182 6.73 -6.42 -12.43
CA ILE A 182 6.82 -5.15 -11.68
C ILE A 182 8.29 -4.85 -11.33
N ALA A 183 9.02 -5.82 -10.80
CA ALA A 183 10.41 -5.63 -10.41
C ALA A 183 11.32 -5.30 -11.61
N GLU A 184 11.11 -5.94 -12.77
CA GLU A 184 11.82 -5.60 -13.99
C GLU A 184 11.50 -4.19 -14.51
N GLU A 185 10.24 -3.75 -14.41
CA GLU A 185 9.81 -2.40 -14.81
C GLU A 185 10.43 -1.33 -13.89
N LYS A 186 10.48 -1.59 -12.59
CA LYS A 186 11.14 -0.73 -11.60
C LYS A 186 12.67 -0.70 -11.80
N ALA A 187 13.29 -1.85 -12.05
CA ALA A 187 14.73 -1.92 -12.34
C ALA A 187 15.11 -1.14 -13.61
N LYS A 188 14.28 -1.18 -14.66
CA LYS A 188 14.46 -0.36 -15.88
C LYS A 188 14.36 1.14 -15.60
N SER A 189 13.59 1.52 -14.58
CA SER A 189 13.44 2.90 -14.11
C SER A 189 14.55 3.32 -13.14
N GLY A 190 15.48 2.42 -12.80
CA GLY A 190 16.63 2.67 -11.92
C GLY A 190 16.44 2.25 -10.47
N ASP A 191 15.30 1.63 -10.13
CA ASP A 191 14.98 1.13 -8.80
C ASP A 191 15.13 -0.39 -8.75
N ALA A 192 16.27 -0.85 -8.25
CA ALA A 192 16.63 -2.26 -8.20
C ALA A 192 16.13 -2.98 -6.93
N ASP A 193 15.60 -2.25 -5.94
CA ASP A 193 15.26 -2.81 -4.62
C ASP A 193 14.15 -3.86 -4.73
N TYR A 194 13.25 -3.69 -5.70
CA TYR A 194 12.21 -4.66 -6.03
C TYR A 194 12.78 -6.01 -6.48
N MET A 195 13.89 -6.00 -7.23
CA MET A 195 14.58 -7.22 -7.65
C MET A 195 15.22 -7.95 -6.47
N ASP A 196 15.78 -7.19 -5.52
CA ASP A 196 16.39 -7.73 -4.30
C ASP A 196 15.35 -8.38 -3.38
N ILE A 197 14.09 -7.93 -3.42
CA ILE A 197 12.97 -8.54 -2.69
C ILE A 197 12.50 -9.82 -3.38
N ILE A 198 12.33 -9.83 -4.70
CA ILE A 198 11.76 -11.00 -5.40
C ILE A 198 12.77 -12.13 -5.62
N ALA A 199 14.07 -11.83 -5.72
CA ALA A 199 15.10 -12.83 -5.96
C ALA A 199 15.13 -13.95 -4.88
N PRO A 200 15.19 -13.64 -3.57
CA PRO A 200 15.13 -14.67 -2.54
C PRO A 200 13.78 -15.38 -2.51
N LEU A 201 12.69 -14.68 -2.83
CA LEU A 201 11.35 -15.27 -2.89
C LEU A 201 11.23 -16.32 -4.00
N MET A 202 11.79 -16.04 -5.18
CA MET A 202 11.86 -16.98 -6.31
C MET A 202 12.74 -18.19 -5.99
N GLU A 203 13.87 -17.96 -5.32
CA GLU A 203 14.77 -19.03 -4.88
C GLU A 203 14.05 -19.98 -3.90
N GLN A 204 13.39 -19.41 -2.88
CA GLN A 204 12.62 -20.18 -1.90
C GLN A 204 11.46 -20.93 -2.55
N PHE A 205 10.68 -20.28 -3.41
CA PHE A 205 9.60 -20.93 -4.14
C PHE A 205 10.09 -22.15 -4.92
N THR A 206 11.21 -21.98 -5.62
CA THR A 206 11.83 -23.04 -6.42
C THR A 206 12.33 -24.16 -5.53
N SER A 207 13.00 -23.83 -4.43
CA SER A 207 13.53 -24.78 -3.45
C SER A 207 12.42 -25.64 -2.85
N VAL A 208 11.34 -25.02 -2.35
CA VAL A 208 10.19 -25.72 -1.75
C VAL A 208 9.44 -26.55 -2.79
N SER A 209 9.29 -26.06 -4.01
CA SER A 209 8.68 -26.82 -5.11
C SER A 209 9.47 -28.09 -5.42
N TYR A 210 10.80 -28.01 -5.48
CA TYR A 210 11.65 -29.19 -5.63
C TYR A 210 11.55 -30.13 -4.43
N GLY A 211 11.62 -29.62 -3.20
CA GLY A 211 11.49 -30.43 -1.99
C GLY A 211 10.17 -31.21 -1.94
N ILE A 212 9.06 -30.58 -2.33
CA ILE A 212 7.75 -31.25 -2.42
C ILE A 212 7.74 -32.33 -3.50
N ASN A 213 8.34 -32.07 -4.66
CA ASN A 213 8.43 -33.07 -5.72
C ASN A 213 9.28 -34.27 -5.29
N ASP A 214 10.43 -34.01 -4.66
CA ASP A 214 11.31 -35.05 -4.14
C ASP A 214 10.58 -35.90 -3.09
N GLN A 215 9.87 -35.28 -2.15
CA GLN A 215 9.07 -35.98 -1.15
C GLN A 215 7.89 -36.77 -1.74
N LEU A 216 7.24 -36.25 -2.79
CA LEU A 216 6.19 -36.98 -3.51
C LEU A 216 6.75 -38.18 -4.27
N ASP A 217 7.92 -38.03 -4.88
CA ASP A 217 8.61 -39.11 -5.58
C ASP A 217 9.08 -40.18 -4.59
N GLU A 218 9.66 -39.80 -3.43
CA GLU A 218 10.02 -40.71 -2.33
C GLU A 218 8.81 -41.46 -1.76
N SER A 219 7.71 -40.73 -1.54
CA SER A 219 6.42 -41.31 -1.11
C SER A 219 5.81 -42.26 -2.15
N GLY A 220 6.17 -42.09 -3.42
CA GLY A 220 5.82 -42.98 -4.53
C GLY A 220 6.84 -44.10 -4.80
N LEU A 221 8.04 -44.06 -4.20
CA LEU A 221 9.17 -44.95 -4.50
C LEU A 221 9.47 -46.01 -3.42
N GLN A 222 8.70 -46.08 -2.33
CA GLN A 222 8.70 -47.25 -1.43
C GLN A 222 7.62 -48.28 -1.79
N VAL A 223 7.30 -48.44 -3.08
CA VAL A 223 6.65 -49.67 -3.57
C VAL A 223 7.73 -50.64 -4.03
N ARG A 224 8.34 -51.35 -3.08
CA ARG A 224 8.98 -52.64 -3.30
C ARG A 224 8.69 -53.59 -2.16
#